data_AF-A0A7S1ACW3-F1
#
_entry.id   AF-A0A7S1ACW3-F1
#
_cell.length_a   1.000
_cell.length_b   1.000
_cell.length_c   1.000
_cell.angle_alpha   90.00
_cell.angle_beta   90.00
_cell.angle_gamma   90.00
#
_symmetry.space_group_name_H-M   'P 1'
#
loop_
_entity.id
_entity.type
_entity.pdbx_description
1 polymer ?
#
loop_
_entity_poly.entity_id
_entity_poly.type
_entity_poly.pdbx_seq_one_letter_code
_entity_poly.pdbx_strand_id
1 'polypeptide(L)'
;GASMGGKLWWWLYCCEYDFLNEHIDGMLDTFIVEYQRHGGPLVEKEELRTQFIISAMCQGVGLLGAVPQIYRMCPKKEWPTISDRRDPRIAKNVDGKNTLRVYIGTFINICHIIRDWDVANRIDMWVDEWTAAACMPRKLPRMSFGTSVPVSTIPAFRSPGQLDYL
;
A
#
# COMPACT_ATOMS: atom_id res chain seq x y z
N GLY A 1 -9.11 17.87 1.82
CA GLY A 1 -8.20 17.89 0.66
C GLY A 1 -7.05 16.93 0.94
N ALA A 2 -6.49 16.29 -0.09
CA ALA A 2 -5.35 15.38 0.09
C ALA A 2 -4.07 16.14 0.51
N SER A 3 -3.30 15.56 1.43
CA SER A 3 -1.97 16.05 1.84
C SER A 3 -1.00 16.11 0.64
N MET A 4 0.15 16.77 0.79
CA MET A 4 1.15 16.83 -0.30
C MET A 4 1.69 15.43 -0.60
N GLY A 5 2.04 14.66 0.43
CA GLY A 5 2.48 13.27 0.26
C GLY A 5 1.41 12.40 -0.42
N GLY A 6 0.12 12.66 -0.12
CA GLY A 6 -0.97 11.98 -0.80
C GLY A 6 -1.08 12.30 -2.28
N LYS A 7 -0.85 13.55 -2.70
CA LYS A 7 -0.82 13.91 -4.13
C LYS A 7 0.34 13.21 -4.84
N LEU A 8 1.52 13.18 -4.22
CA LEU A 8 2.70 12.49 -4.76
C LEU A 8 2.45 10.99 -4.94
N TRP A 9 1.81 10.35 -3.96
CA TRP A 9 1.40 8.96 -4.09
C TRP A 9 0.49 8.75 -5.31
N TRP A 10 -0.53 9.59 -5.51
CA TRP A 10 -1.40 9.52 -6.68
C TRP A 10 -0.70 9.75 -8.02
N TRP A 11 0.46 10.42 -8.05
CA TRP A 11 1.27 10.54 -9.26
C TRP A 11 2.15 9.32 -9.51
N LEU A 12 2.56 8.61 -8.45
CA LEU A 12 3.58 7.57 -8.49
C LEU A 12 3.04 6.14 -8.26
N TYR A 13 1.79 5.96 -7.87
CA TYR A 13 1.26 4.64 -7.46
C TYR A 13 1.30 3.57 -8.56
N CYS A 14 1.34 3.99 -9.83
CA CYS A 14 1.48 3.11 -11.01
C CYS A 14 2.94 2.76 -11.36
N CYS A 15 3.93 3.38 -10.72
CA CYS A 15 5.34 3.04 -10.93
C CYS A 15 5.63 1.61 -10.44
N GLU A 16 6.69 1.00 -10.95
CA GLU A 16 7.14 -0.29 -10.44
C GLU A 16 7.77 -0.13 -9.06
N TYR A 17 7.61 -1.13 -8.19
CA TYR A 17 8.14 -1.07 -6.83
C TYR A 17 9.65 -0.81 -6.80
N ASP A 18 10.43 -1.48 -7.66
CA ASP A 18 11.89 -1.30 -7.70
C ASP A 18 12.27 0.16 -7.97
N PHE A 19 11.57 0.81 -8.90
CA PHE A 19 11.74 2.24 -9.19
C PHE A 19 11.38 3.11 -7.98
N LEU A 20 10.26 2.81 -7.31
CA LEU A 20 9.87 3.53 -6.10
C LEU A 20 10.91 3.35 -5.00
N ASN A 21 11.36 2.13 -4.76
CA ASN A 21 12.31 1.82 -3.70
C ASN A 21 13.67 2.48 -3.91
N GLU A 22 14.14 2.55 -5.15
CA GLU A 22 15.42 3.15 -5.49
C GLU A 22 15.37 4.69 -5.49
N HIS A 23 14.27 5.28 -5.96
CA HIS A 23 14.26 6.71 -6.30
C HIS A 23 13.36 7.57 -5.42
N ILE A 24 12.53 7.02 -4.53
CA ILE A 24 11.57 7.81 -3.77
C ILE A 24 12.23 8.95 -2.99
N ASP A 25 13.37 8.71 -2.34
CA ASP A 25 14.01 9.75 -1.52
C ASP A 25 14.53 10.91 -2.37
N GLY A 26 15.12 10.63 -3.53
CA GLY A 26 15.56 11.66 -4.47
C GLY A 26 14.39 12.40 -5.14
N MET A 27 13.27 11.71 -5.39
CA MET A 27 12.04 12.34 -5.88
C MET A 27 11.44 13.29 -4.84
N LEU A 28 11.42 12.90 -3.56
CA LEU A 28 10.98 13.77 -2.47
C LEU A 28 11.88 15.00 -2.34
N ASP A 29 13.21 14.83 -2.38
CA ASP A 29 14.16 15.94 -2.34
C ASP A 29 13.94 16.93 -3.49
N THR A 30 13.79 16.41 -4.71
CA THR A 30 13.54 17.21 -5.91
C THR A 30 12.24 18.00 -5.78
N PHE A 31 11.18 17.34 -5.30
CA PHE A 31 9.90 18.01 -5.06
C PHE A 31 10.02 19.13 -4.03
N ILE A 32 10.70 18.91 -2.90
CA ILE A 32 10.85 19.92 -1.85
C ILE A 32 11.60 21.15 -2.38
N VAL A 33 12.71 20.93 -3.09
CA VAL A 33 13.51 22.01 -3.68
C VAL A 33 12.69 22.83 -4.68
N GLU A 34 12.03 22.17 -5.63
CA GLU A 34 11.26 22.87 -6.66
C GLU A 34 10.01 23.53 -6.09
N TYR A 35 9.34 22.90 -5.13
CA TYR A 35 8.17 23.47 -4.46
C TYR A 35 8.55 24.77 -3.74
N GLN A 36 9.65 24.78 -2.99
CA GLN A 36 10.14 25.99 -2.33
C GLN A 36 10.60 27.06 -3.33
N ARG A 37 11.31 26.67 -4.39
CA ARG A 37 11.78 27.57 -5.45
C ARG A 37 10.64 28.34 -6.12
N HIS A 38 9.48 27.71 -6.25
CA HIS A 38 8.28 28.29 -6.85
C HIS A 38 7.33 28.95 -5.83
N GLY A 39 7.82 29.28 -4.63
CA GLY A 39 7.08 30.05 -3.63
C GLY A 39 6.26 29.22 -2.64
N GLY A 40 6.41 27.89 -2.66
CA GLY A 40 5.86 27.00 -1.65
C GLY A 40 6.55 27.17 -0.28
N PRO A 41 5.87 26.85 0.83
CA PRO A 41 6.52 26.79 2.14
C PRO A 41 7.61 25.72 2.19
N LEU A 42 8.53 25.86 3.14
CA LEU A 42 9.48 24.80 3.46
C LEU A 42 8.72 23.56 3.94
N VAL A 43 9.06 22.40 3.37
CA VAL A 43 8.45 21.11 3.69
C VAL A 43 9.51 20.21 4.33
N GLU A 44 9.15 19.58 5.44
CA GLU A 44 10.00 18.58 6.09
C GLU A 44 9.86 17.23 5.38
N LYS A 45 10.99 16.57 5.10
CA LYS A 45 11.04 15.39 4.23
C LYS A 45 10.41 14.18 4.88
N GLU A 46 10.66 13.92 6.15
CA GLU A 46 10.10 12.75 6.85
C GLU A 46 8.59 12.85 7.03
N GLU A 47 8.06 14.05 7.27
CA GLU A 47 6.63 14.33 7.29
C GLU A 47 6.02 14.09 5.90
N LEU A 48 6.65 14.57 4.83
CA LEU A 48 6.20 14.32 3.47
C LEU A 48 6.20 12.82 3.12
N ARG A 49 7.25 12.10 3.53
CA ARG A 49 7.38 10.65 3.37
C ARG A 49 6.32 9.89 4.16
N THR A 50 6.04 10.31 5.38
CA THR A 50 4.99 9.72 6.24
C THR A 50 3.61 9.92 5.61
N GLN A 51 3.30 11.12 5.12
CA GLN A 51 2.06 11.39 4.39
C GLN A 51 1.91 10.53 3.13
N PHE A 52 3.01 10.28 2.41
CA PHE A 52 3.04 9.41 1.24
C PHE A 52 2.71 7.96 1.63
N ILE A 53 3.38 7.42 2.65
CA ILE A 53 3.15 6.05 3.16
C ILE A 53 1.71 5.87 3.65
N ILE A 54 1.20 6.80 4.46
CA ILE A 54 -0.19 6.75 4.96
C ILE A 54 -1.17 6.73 3.78
N SER A 55 -0.93 7.54 2.75
CA SER A 55 -1.79 7.58 1.56
C SER A 55 -1.77 6.26 0.78
N ALA A 56 -0.60 5.64 0.65
CA ALA A 56 -0.46 4.30 0.08
C ALA A 56 -1.24 3.24 0.88
N MET A 57 -1.12 3.25 2.21
CA MET A 57 -1.87 2.35 3.09
C MET A 57 -3.39 2.54 2.97
N CYS A 58 -3.86 3.79 2.95
CA CYS A 58 -5.28 4.12 2.77
C CYS A 58 -5.81 3.57 1.44
N GLN A 59 -5.04 3.71 0.34
CA GLN A 59 -5.42 3.09 -0.93
C GLN A 59 -5.42 1.57 -0.84
N GLY A 60 -4.47 0.97 -0.11
CA GLY A 60 -4.41 -0.48 0.13
C GLY A 60 -5.70 -1.02 0.75
N VAL A 61 -6.21 -0.34 1.78
CA VAL A 61 -7.53 -0.67 2.38
C VAL A 61 -8.65 -0.51 1.35
N GLY A 62 -8.64 0.55 0.54
CA GLY A 62 -9.61 0.74 -0.53
C GLY A 62 -9.61 -0.38 -1.58
N LEU A 63 -8.43 -0.90 -1.94
CA LEU A 63 -8.27 -1.99 -2.89
C LEU A 63 -8.80 -3.33 -2.37
N LEU A 64 -8.74 -3.58 -1.05
CA LEU A 64 -9.42 -4.74 -0.45
C LEU A 64 -10.93 -4.68 -0.68
N GLY A 65 -11.53 -3.49 -0.65
CA GLY A 65 -12.93 -3.27 -0.98
C GLY A 65 -13.26 -3.49 -2.47
N ALA A 66 -12.27 -3.45 -3.36
CA ALA A 66 -12.44 -3.62 -4.80
C ALA A 66 -12.44 -5.09 -5.26
N VAL A 67 -12.24 -6.06 -4.36
CA VAL A 67 -12.18 -7.51 -4.67
C VAL A 67 -13.40 -8.00 -5.47
N PRO A 68 -14.66 -7.62 -5.17
CA PRO A 68 -15.80 -8.04 -5.98
C PRO A 68 -15.70 -7.57 -7.44
N GLN A 69 -15.17 -6.37 -7.67
CA GLN A 69 -14.96 -5.82 -8.99
C GLN A 69 -13.78 -6.49 -9.72
N ILE A 70 -12.73 -6.87 -8.98
CA ILE A 70 -11.61 -7.66 -9.49
C ILE A 70 -12.11 -9.02 -10.03
N TYR A 71 -13.00 -9.70 -9.29
CA TYR A 71 -13.55 -10.99 -9.75
C TYR A 71 -14.49 -10.88 -10.95
N ARG A 72 -15.04 -9.70 -11.25
CA ARG A 72 -15.75 -9.46 -12.52
C ARG A 72 -14.80 -9.36 -13.71
N MET A 73 -13.56 -8.90 -13.51
CA MET A 73 -12.54 -8.77 -14.55
C MET A 73 -11.75 -10.06 -14.77
N CYS A 74 -11.42 -10.78 -13.70
CA CYS A 74 -10.78 -12.09 -13.75
C CYS A 74 -11.52 -13.06 -12.81
N PRO A 75 -12.25 -14.06 -13.34
CA PRO A 75 -13.06 -14.95 -12.54
C PRO A 75 -12.26 -15.65 -11.44
N LYS A 76 -12.87 -15.81 -10.25
CA LYS A 76 -12.24 -16.40 -9.06
C LYS A 76 -11.52 -17.74 -9.35
N LYS A 77 -12.08 -18.57 -10.23
CA LYS A 77 -11.55 -19.90 -10.60
C LYS A 77 -10.22 -19.86 -11.36
N GLU A 78 -9.88 -18.73 -11.98
CA GLU A 78 -8.66 -18.58 -12.77
C GLU A 78 -7.43 -18.32 -11.88
N TRP A 79 -7.63 -17.65 -10.74
CA TRP A 79 -6.55 -17.18 -9.85
C TRP A 79 -5.58 -18.26 -9.37
N PRO A 80 -6.00 -19.49 -9.01
CA PRO A 80 -5.06 -20.56 -8.63
C PRO A 80 -4.05 -20.94 -9.71
N THR A 81 -4.33 -20.60 -10.98
CA THR A 81 -3.44 -20.89 -12.12
C THR A 81 -2.58 -19.69 -12.53
N ILE A 82 -2.73 -18.54 -11.87
CA ILE A 82 -1.95 -17.33 -12.15
C ILE A 82 -0.76 -17.30 -11.18
N SER A 83 0.45 -17.42 -11.73
CA SER A 83 1.69 -17.40 -10.94
C SER A 83 2.41 -16.04 -10.96
N ASP A 84 2.14 -15.19 -11.95
CA ASP A 84 2.79 -13.89 -12.11
C ASP A 84 1.75 -12.83 -12.53
N ARG A 85 1.90 -11.60 -12.04
CA ARG A 85 1.03 -10.46 -12.39
C ARG A 85 1.10 -10.05 -13.87
N ARG A 86 2.14 -10.49 -14.59
CA ARG A 86 2.31 -10.32 -16.04
C ARG A 86 1.46 -11.31 -16.85
N ASP A 87 0.75 -12.23 -16.19
CA ASP A 87 -0.21 -13.11 -16.85
C ASP A 87 -1.15 -12.30 -17.75
N PRO A 88 -1.40 -12.73 -19.00
CA PRO A 88 -2.27 -12.01 -19.92
C PRO A 88 -3.65 -11.66 -19.36
N ARG A 89 -4.21 -12.47 -18.46
CA ARG A 89 -5.51 -12.23 -17.81
C ARG A 89 -5.49 -11.02 -16.86
N ILE A 90 -4.31 -10.62 -16.39
CA ILE A 90 -4.09 -9.44 -15.56
C ILE A 90 -3.51 -8.28 -16.38
N ALA A 91 -2.48 -8.56 -17.18
CA ALA A 91 -1.67 -7.54 -17.84
C ALA A 91 -2.33 -6.93 -19.08
N LYS A 92 -3.18 -7.69 -19.78
CA LYS A 92 -3.93 -7.19 -20.93
C LYS A 92 -5.21 -6.50 -20.46
N ASN A 93 -5.65 -5.53 -21.25
CA ASN A 93 -6.89 -4.82 -20.98
C ASN A 93 -8.07 -5.77 -21.19
N VAL A 94 -8.84 -6.01 -20.13
CA VAL A 94 -10.15 -6.67 -20.24
C VAL A 94 -11.17 -5.58 -20.57
N ASP A 95 -11.94 -5.75 -21.65
CA ASP A 95 -12.97 -4.81 -22.10
C ASP A 95 -12.50 -3.36 -22.28
N GLY A 96 -11.24 -3.17 -22.72
CA GLY A 96 -10.65 -1.85 -22.94
C GLY A 96 -10.26 -1.10 -21.67
N LYS A 97 -10.32 -1.74 -20.50
CA LYS A 97 -9.96 -1.13 -19.21
C LYS A 97 -8.68 -1.75 -18.65
N ASN A 98 -7.71 -0.91 -18.28
CA ASN A 98 -6.42 -1.31 -17.67
C ASN A 98 -6.52 -1.55 -16.15
N THR A 99 -7.74 -1.55 -15.60
CA THR A 99 -8.00 -1.39 -14.18
C THR A 99 -7.51 -2.57 -13.34
N LEU A 100 -7.58 -3.81 -13.86
CA LEU A 100 -7.11 -4.99 -13.13
C LEU A 100 -5.59 -4.95 -12.90
N ARG A 101 -4.81 -4.68 -13.95
CA ARG A 101 -3.35 -4.50 -13.86
C ARG A 101 -2.98 -3.44 -12.83
N VAL A 102 -3.67 -2.30 -12.86
CA VAL A 102 -3.43 -1.20 -11.94
C VAL A 102 -3.75 -1.60 -10.50
N TYR A 103 -4.90 -2.23 -10.24
CA TYR A 103 -5.27 -2.67 -8.89
C TYR A 103 -4.26 -3.67 -8.31
N ILE A 104 -3.89 -4.69 -9.07
CA ILE A 104 -2.93 -5.71 -8.61
C ILE A 104 -1.54 -5.10 -8.46
N GLY A 105 -1.05 -4.33 -9.44
CA GLY A 105 0.26 -3.69 -9.38
C GLY A 105 0.39 -2.74 -8.19
N THR A 106 -0.61 -1.89 -7.98
CA THR A 106 -0.64 -0.94 -6.87
C THR A 106 -0.68 -1.66 -5.52
N PHE A 107 -1.49 -2.72 -5.40
CA PHE A 107 -1.58 -3.47 -4.15
C PHE A 107 -0.25 -4.17 -3.83
N ILE A 108 0.42 -4.75 -4.84
CA ILE A 108 1.76 -5.32 -4.72
C ILE A 108 2.76 -4.27 -4.24
N ASN A 109 2.76 -3.07 -4.84
CA ASN A 109 3.63 -1.97 -4.39
C ASN A 109 3.39 -1.63 -2.92
N ILE A 110 2.12 -1.55 -2.49
CA ILE A 110 1.77 -1.25 -1.09
C ILE A 110 2.27 -2.36 -0.16
N CYS A 111 2.11 -3.62 -0.52
CA CYS A 111 2.63 -4.74 0.28
C CYS A 111 4.16 -4.68 0.42
N HIS A 112 4.87 -4.36 -0.67
CA HIS A 112 6.31 -4.16 -0.63
C HIS A 112 6.71 -2.96 0.22
N ILE A 113 6.04 -1.81 0.08
CA ILE A 113 6.26 -0.64 0.93
C ILE A 113 6.09 -1.00 2.41
N ILE A 114 5.00 -1.70 2.76
CA ILE A 114 4.74 -2.12 4.15
C ILE A 114 5.89 -2.98 4.70
N ARG A 115 6.35 -3.95 3.90
CA ARG A 115 7.38 -4.92 4.28
C ARG A 115 8.78 -4.28 4.35
N ASP A 116 9.15 -3.54 3.32
CA ASP A 116 10.54 -3.16 3.05
C ASP A 116 10.87 -1.77 3.63
N TRP A 117 9.88 -0.91 3.86
CA TRP A 117 10.09 0.44 4.41
C TRP A 117 9.82 0.54 5.91
N ASP A 118 9.66 -0.60 6.58
CA ASP A 118 9.41 -0.72 8.02
C ASP A 118 8.21 0.15 8.48
N VAL A 119 7.12 0.08 7.71
CA VAL A 119 5.96 0.97 7.89
C VAL A 119 5.32 0.80 9.26
N ALA A 120 5.27 -0.42 9.79
CA ALA A 120 4.69 -0.70 11.10
C ALA A 120 5.38 0.12 12.20
N ASN A 121 6.71 0.06 12.28
CA ASN A 121 7.47 0.81 13.27
C ASN A 121 7.37 2.32 13.04
N ARG A 122 7.43 2.77 11.77
CA ARG A 122 7.30 4.19 11.43
C ARG A 122 5.97 4.78 11.89
N ILE A 123 4.85 4.09 11.63
CA ILE A 123 3.53 4.53 12.07
C ILE A 123 3.44 4.50 13.60
N ASP A 124 4.00 3.49 14.26
CA ASP A 124 4.01 3.43 15.73
C ASP A 124 4.79 4.59 16.35
N MET A 125 5.95 4.95 15.77
CA MET A 125 6.73 6.13 16.19
C MET A 125 5.96 7.42 15.97
N TRP A 126 5.38 7.62 14.79
CA TRP A 126 4.58 8.80 14.47
C TRP A 126 3.39 8.97 15.43
N VAL A 127 2.71 7.87 15.78
CA VAL A 127 1.63 7.89 16.78
C VAL A 127 2.15 8.29 18.17
N ASP A 128 3.31 7.76 18.59
CA ASP A 128 3.91 8.11 19.89
C ASP A 128 4.30 9.60 19.96
N GLU A 129 4.94 10.12 18.91
CA GLU A 129 5.31 11.54 18.80
C GLU A 129 4.07 12.44 18.84
N TRP A 130 3.04 12.09 18.07
CA TRP A 130 1.82 12.88 17.99
C TRP A 130 1.01 12.85 19.29
N THR A 131 0.89 11.69 19.92
CA THR A 131 0.19 11.55 21.22
C THR A 131 0.90 12.31 22.33
N ALA A 132 2.25 12.27 22.36
CA ALA A 132 3.04 13.09 23.28
C ALA A 132 2.84 14.59 23.04
N ALA A 133 2.90 15.04 21.78
CA ALA A 133 2.70 16.44 21.41
C ALA A 133 1.28 16.95 21.72
N ALA A 134 0.28 16.10 21.56
CA ALA A 134 -1.12 16.43 21.82
C ALA A 134 -1.54 16.25 23.30
N CYS A 135 -0.64 15.83 24.19
CA CYS A 135 -0.95 15.45 25.58
C CYS A 135 -2.11 14.44 25.67
N MET A 136 -2.21 13.53 24.71
CA MET A 136 -3.27 12.53 24.65
C MET A 136 -2.72 11.13 24.93
N PRO A 137 -3.41 10.31 25.73
CA PRO A 137 -2.98 8.95 25.97
C PRO A 137 -3.16 8.09 24.72
N ARG A 138 -2.17 7.24 24.44
CA ARG A 138 -2.27 6.22 23.39
C ARG A 138 -3.39 5.22 23.76
N LYS A 139 -4.35 5.01 22.85
CA LYS A 139 -5.51 4.14 23.11
C LYS A 139 -5.16 2.65 23.20
N LEU A 140 -4.11 2.21 22.50
CA LEU A 140 -3.69 0.80 22.43
C LEU A 140 -2.16 0.70 22.54
N PRO A 141 -1.60 -0.31 23.23
CA PRO A 141 -0.16 -0.54 23.25
C PRO A 141 0.39 -0.77 21.83
N ARG A 142 1.70 -0.58 21.65
CA ARG A 142 2.38 -0.90 20.38
C ARG A 142 2.03 -2.31 19.93
N MET A 143 1.77 -2.49 18.63
CA MET A 143 1.54 -3.83 18.11
C MET A 143 2.87 -4.58 18.17
N SER A 144 2.98 -5.52 19.12
CA SER A 144 4.09 -6.47 19.11
C SER A 144 3.84 -7.48 17.99
N PHE A 145 4.44 -7.25 16.83
CA PHE A 145 4.62 -8.32 15.86
C PHE A 145 5.67 -9.27 16.45
N GLY A 146 5.21 -10.21 17.28
CA GLY A 146 6.03 -11.32 17.74
C GLY A 146 6.73 -11.97 16.54
N THR A 147 8.02 -12.26 16.71
CA THR A 147 8.88 -13.02 15.78
C THR A 147 8.08 -13.92 14.86
N SER A 148 8.14 -13.62 13.55
CA SER A 148 7.70 -14.46 12.43
C SER A 148 6.79 -15.63 12.82
N VAL A 149 5.48 -15.43 12.74
CA VAL A 149 4.54 -16.56 12.71
C VAL A 149 4.98 -17.45 11.53
N PRO A 150 5.38 -18.72 11.76
CA PRO A 150 5.77 -19.59 10.67
C PRO A 150 4.60 -19.72 9.69
N VAL A 151 4.87 -19.60 8.39
CA VAL A 151 3.87 -19.71 7.31
C VAL A 151 2.99 -20.96 7.44
N SER A 152 3.44 -21.99 8.16
CA SER A 152 2.69 -23.20 8.51
C SER A 152 1.48 -23.00 9.44
N THR A 153 1.25 -21.79 9.98
CA THR A 153 0.12 -21.50 10.88
C THR A 153 -0.96 -20.60 10.27
N ILE A 154 -0.78 -20.15 9.02
CA ILE A 154 -1.88 -19.58 8.25
C ILE A 154 -2.76 -20.77 7.83
N PRO A 155 -4.03 -20.86 8.25
CA PRO A 155 -4.90 -21.94 7.81
C PRO A 155 -4.95 -21.88 6.28
N ALA A 156 -4.64 -22.99 5.62
CA ALA A 156 -4.80 -23.10 4.17
C ALA A 156 -6.20 -22.61 3.80
N PHE A 157 -6.29 -21.74 2.81
CA PHE A 157 -7.54 -21.19 2.30
C PHE A 157 -8.42 -22.38 1.90
N ARG A 158 -9.39 -22.75 2.75
CA ARG A 158 -10.30 -23.86 2.47
C ARG A 158 -11.09 -23.50 1.21
N SER A 159 -10.98 -24.35 0.20
CA SER A 159 -11.81 -24.31 -1.00
C SER A 159 -13.29 -24.24 -0.58
N PRO A 160 -14.11 -23.37 -1.17
CA PRO A 160 -15.53 -23.30 -0.85
C PRO A 160 -16.21 -24.57 -1.38
N GLY A 161 -16.44 -25.55 -0.50
CA GLY A 161 -17.02 -26.84 -0.87
C GLY A 161 -17.30 -27.82 0.26
N GLN A 162 -16.86 -27.56 1.51
CA GLN A 162 -17.25 -28.38 2.66
C GLN A 162 -18.11 -27.55 3.62
N LEU A 163 -19.41 -27.55 3.36
CA LEU A 163 -20.43 -27.32 4.38
C LEU A 163 -20.82 -28.71 4.89
N ASP A 164 -20.28 -29.09 6.04
CA ASP A 164 -20.81 -30.22 6.79
C ASP A 164 -22.11 -29.75 7.45
N TYR A 165 -23.22 -30.39 7.06
CA TYR A 165 -24.51 -30.23 7.70
C TYR A 165 -24.43 -30.79 9.13
N LEU A 166 -24.57 -29.90 10.12
CA LEU A 166 -25.13 -30.20 11.44
C LEU A 166 -26.05 -29.04 11.85
#